data_AF-A0A7K7WDV8-F1
#
_entry.id   AF-A0A7K7WDV8-F1
#
_cell.length_a   1.000
_cell.length_b   1.000
_cell.length_c   1.000
_cell.angle_alpha   90.00
_cell.angle_beta   90.00
_cell.angle_gamma   90.00
#
_symmetry.space_group_name_H-M   'P 1'
#
loop_
_entity.id
_entity.type
_entity.pdbx_description
1 polymer ?
#
loop_
_entity_poly.entity_id
_entity_poly.type
_entity_poly.pdbx_seq_one_letter_code
_entity_poly.pdbx_strand_id
1 'polypeptide(L)'
;SDGSTQALASCQRDFRNKPYPVRAKITYYQKTLTVFINNGFTPDKEDYEFCAKVEDMVLPSQGYFGISAATGGLADDHDVLSFLTFQLTEPGKEVPTPDTEIPQKDKEKYQEEFEHFQQELDKKKEEFQKEHPDVQGQPGKLIEKFSVVKKNLSDDLFETVSDRELRQIFEGQNRIHLEIKQLNRQLDMILDEQRRYVSAVTEEFTRRGAGVPDQQGQISQQEIDQLVKTQEEVIRQVNEMRNSVSETLRLVSIAQHPGSAAGVYETTQHFNDIKEHLHVVKRDIEHLVQRNMPSNEKPKCPELPSFPSCLSTTHFFIFVAVQTVLFIGYIMYR
;
A
#
# COMPACT_ATOMS: atom_id res chain seq x y z
N SER A 1 15.95 -23.85 -4.99
CA SER A 1 16.74 -22.66 -4.59
C SER A 1 15.90 -21.45 -4.94
N ASP A 2 15.69 -20.54 -4.00
CA ASP A 2 14.88 -19.32 -4.12
C ASP A 2 15.66 -18.11 -4.64
N GLY A 3 16.92 -18.30 -5.04
CA GLY A 3 17.77 -17.25 -5.62
C GLY A 3 18.36 -16.28 -4.59
N SER A 4 18.16 -16.51 -3.29
CA SER A 4 18.63 -15.64 -2.20
C SER A 4 20.12 -15.25 -2.29
N THR A 5 20.99 -16.18 -2.69
CA THR A 5 22.43 -15.93 -2.82
C THR A 5 22.84 -15.11 -4.05
N GLN A 6 21.92 -14.88 -4.98
CA GLN A 6 22.15 -14.14 -6.24
C GLN A 6 21.30 -12.85 -6.32
N ALA A 7 20.45 -12.59 -5.33
CA ALA A 7 19.62 -11.41 -5.28
C ALA A 7 20.47 -10.15 -5.08
N LEU A 8 20.41 -9.21 -6.03
CA LEU A 8 21.09 -7.91 -5.92
C LEU A 8 20.38 -6.96 -4.95
N ALA A 9 19.05 -7.04 -4.89
CA ALA A 9 18.20 -6.34 -3.94
C ALA A 9 16.83 -7.03 -3.88
N SER A 10 16.12 -6.91 -2.74
CA SER A 10 14.80 -7.52 -2.55
C SER A 10 13.95 -6.70 -1.57
N CYS A 11 12.63 -6.82 -1.66
CA CYS A 11 11.70 -6.39 -0.62
C CYS A 11 10.67 -7.49 -0.35
N GLN A 12 10.07 -7.46 0.84
CA GLN A 12 8.99 -8.37 1.20
C GLN A 12 7.65 -7.71 0.88
N ARG A 13 6.91 -8.26 -0.10
CA ARG A 13 5.56 -7.82 -0.47
C ARG A 13 4.69 -9.04 -0.72
N ASP A 14 3.52 -9.04 -0.12
CA ASP A 14 2.48 -9.99 -0.48
C ASP A 14 1.65 -9.40 -1.63
N PHE A 15 1.71 -10.05 -2.80
CA PHE A 15 1.03 -9.64 -4.03
C PHE A 15 -0.15 -10.56 -4.41
N ARG A 16 -0.50 -11.54 -3.56
CA ARG A 16 -1.58 -12.49 -3.83
C ARG A 16 -2.91 -11.97 -3.28
N ASN A 17 -4.03 -12.33 -3.93
CA ASN A 17 -5.40 -12.10 -3.46
C ASN A 17 -5.69 -10.66 -2.98
N LYS A 18 -5.27 -9.66 -3.77
CA LYS A 18 -5.48 -8.24 -3.45
C LYS A 18 -6.81 -7.73 -3.99
N PRO A 19 -7.48 -6.78 -3.30
CA PRO A 19 -8.78 -6.26 -3.73
C PRO A 19 -8.71 -5.47 -5.05
N TYR A 20 -7.55 -4.89 -5.37
CA TYR A 20 -7.26 -4.25 -6.65
C TYR A 20 -6.01 -4.85 -7.32
N PRO A 21 -5.87 -4.73 -8.66
CA PRO A 21 -4.69 -5.24 -9.36
C PRO A 21 -3.39 -4.65 -8.83
N VAL A 22 -2.46 -5.53 -8.45
CA VAL A 22 -1.08 -5.16 -8.12
C VAL A 22 -0.40 -4.56 -9.34
N ARG A 23 0.42 -3.52 -9.13
CA ARG A 23 1.19 -2.88 -10.20
C ARG A 23 2.66 -2.83 -9.85
N ALA A 24 3.51 -3.25 -10.77
CA ALA A 24 4.94 -3.05 -10.68
C ALA A 24 5.39 -1.96 -11.66
N LYS A 25 6.12 -0.96 -11.14
CA LYS A 25 6.80 0.06 -11.94
C LYS A 25 8.30 -0.17 -11.82
N ILE A 26 8.89 -0.67 -12.90
CA ILE A 26 10.31 -0.99 -13.00
C ILE A 26 10.97 0.06 -13.90
N THR A 27 11.89 0.82 -13.33
CA THR A 27 12.55 1.94 -13.98
C THR A 27 14.04 1.65 -14.10
N TYR A 28 14.58 1.69 -15.31
CA TYR A 28 16.02 1.72 -15.55
C TYR A 28 16.41 3.09 -16.10
N TYR A 29 17.07 3.90 -15.28
CA TYR A 29 17.45 5.28 -15.61
C TYR A 29 18.83 5.58 -15.03
N GLN A 30 19.73 6.15 -15.84
CA GLN A 30 21.10 6.48 -15.42
C GLN A 30 21.81 5.31 -14.70
N LYS A 31 21.81 4.12 -15.32
CA LYS A 31 22.38 2.87 -14.78
C LYS A 31 21.79 2.41 -13.43
N THR A 32 20.65 2.97 -13.02
CA THR A 32 19.98 2.60 -11.79
C THR A 32 18.68 1.87 -12.12
N LEU A 33 18.55 0.64 -11.63
CA LEU A 33 17.30 -0.12 -11.67
C LEU A 33 16.52 0.11 -10.38
N THR A 34 15.31 0.65 -10.47
CA THR A 34 14.43 0.89 -9.32
C THR A 34 13.10 0.19 -9.53
N VAL A 35 12.62 -0.48 -8.49
CA VAL A 35 11.34 -1.18 -8.47
C VAL A 35 10.42 -0.51 -7.45
N PHE A 36 9.25 -0.11 -7.93
CA PHE A 36 8.14 0.33 -7.09
C PHE A 36 6.94 -0.59 -7.25
N ILE A 37 6.20 -0.81 -6.17
CA ILE A 37 5.04 -1.70 -6.13
C ILE A 37 3.83 -0.92 -5.60
N ASN A 38 2.72 -0.96 -6.32
CA ASN A 38 1.40 -0.71 -5.75
C ASN A 38 0.84 -2.05 -5.28
N ASN A 39 0.59 -2.18 -3.98
CA ASN A 39 0.23 -3.45 -3.36
C ASN A 39 -1.26 -3.83 -3.49
N GLY A 40 -2.03 -3.09 -4.30
CA GLY A 40 -3.40 -3.48 -4.64
C GLY A 40 -4.45 -3.23 -3.54
N PHE A 41 -4.17 -2.36 -2.57
CA PHE A 41 -5.14 -1.99 -1.52
C PHE A 41 -5.98 -0.76 -1.85
N THR A 42 -5.55 0.01 -2.85
CA THR A 42 -6.25 1.21 -3.29
C THR A 42 -6.55 1.10 -4.78
N PRO A 43 -7.64 1.71 -5.26
CA PRO A 43 -7.91 1.81 -6.69
C PRO A 43 -6.99 2.81 -7.40
N ASP A 44 -6.24 3.63 -6.64
CA ASP A 44 -5.32 4.62 -7.18
C ASP A 44 -4.15 3.94 -7.87
N LYS A 45 -3.96 4.19 -9.17
CA LYS A 45 -2.92 3.58 -9.99
C LYS A 45 -1.53 4.14 -9.69
N GLU A 46 -1.45 5.32 -9.07
CA GLU A 46 -0.20 6.03 -8.80
C GLU A 46 0.31 5.82 -7.37
N ASP A 47 -0.40 5.04 -6.55
CA ASP A 47 -0.01 4.78 -5.15
C ASP A 47 1.12 3.74 -5.01
N TYR A 48 2.28 4.10 -5.56
CA TYR A 48 3.47 3.28 -5.56
C TYR A 48 4.27 3.43 -4.26
N GLU A 49 4.78 2.31 -3.77
CA GLU A 49 5.73 2.23 -2.67
C GLU A 49 7.08 1.71 -3.16
N PHE A 50 8.15 2.23 -2.59
CA PHE A 50 9.49 1.74 -2.86
C PHE A 50 9.62 0.26 -2.45
N CYS A 51 10.29 -0.53 -3.31
CA CYS A 51 10.64 -1.92 -3.03
C CYS A 51 12.16 -2.10 -3.03
N ALA A 52 12.81 -1.93 -4.18
CA ALA A 52 14.22 -2.25 -4.34
C ALA A 52 14.91 -1.28 -5.30
N LYS A 53 16.22 -1.08 -5.09
CA LYS A 53 17.08 -0.26 -5.94
C LYS A 53 18.44 -0.96 -6.12
N VAL A 54 18.95 -0.95 -7.34
CA VAL A 54 20.31 -1.38 -7.68
C VAL A 54 20.96 -0.26 -8.47
N GLU A 55 22.03 0.29 -7.93
CA GLU A 55 22.86 1.32 -8.59
C GLU A 55 23.97 0.66 -9.42
N ASP A 56 24.52 1.41 -10.37
CA ASP A 56 25.61 0.95 -11.27
C ASP A 56 25.33 -0.39 -11.99
N MET A 57 24.05 -0.66 -12.27
CA MET A 57 23.64 -1.86 -12.98
C MET A 57 23.97 -1.74 -14.47
N VAL A 58 24.71 -2.71 -15.00
CA VAL A 58 25.06 -2.77 -16.42
C VAL A 58 24.16 -3.78 -17.12
N LEU A 59 23.25 -3.28 -17.96
CA LEU A 59 22.40 -4.07 -18.84
C LEU A 59 22.90 -4.01 -20.29
N PRO A 60 22.61 -5.04 -21.12
CA PRO A 60 22.84 -4.98 -22.56
C PRO A 60 22.12 -3.80 -23.23
N SER A 61 22.68 -3.28 -24.32
CA SER A 61 22.10 -2.14 -25.06
C SER A 61 20.81 -2.48 -25.81
N GLN A 62 20.57 -3.77 -26.07
CA GLN A 62 19.38 -4.30 -26.73
C GLN A 62 18.91 -5.54 -25.98
N GLY A 63 17.59 -5.75 -25.92
CA GLY A 63 17.00 -6.89 -25.24
C GLY A 63 15.50 -6.97 -25.46
N TYR A 64 14.89 -8.05 -24.95
CA TYR A 64 13.46 -8.29 -25.01
C TYR A 64 12.83 -8.02 -23.65
N PHE A 65 11.65 -7.39 -23.63
CA PHE A 65 10.79 -7.40 -22.46
C PHE A 65 9.97 -8.68 -22.43
N GLY A 66 9.80 -9.27 -21.25
CA GLY A 66 9.02 -10.49 -21.09
C GLY A 66 8.52 -10.68 -19.67
N ILE A 67 7.41 -11.40 -19.55
CA ILE A 67 6.88 -11.92 -18.28
C ILE A 67 6.70 -13.43 -18.45
N SER A 68 7.01 -14.17 -17.39
CA SER A 68 6.74 -15.61 -17.31
C SER A 68 6.20 -15.95 -15.92
N ALA A 69 5.49 -17.06 -15.82
CA ALA A 69 4.97 -17.61 -14.58
C ALA A 69 5.11 -19.13 -14.58
N ALA A 70 5.16 -19.74 -13.39
CA ALA A 70 5.24 -21.19 -13.23
C ALA A 70 4.52 -21.61 -11.95
N THR A 71 3.95 -22.81 -11.96
CA THR A 71 3.32 -23.45 -10.79
C THR A 71 4.07 -24.72 -10.41
N GLY A 72 3.90 -25.16 -9.16
CA GLY A 72 4.53 -26.36 -8.63
C GLY A 72 3.49 -27.30 -8.03
N GLY A 73 3.80 -27.87 -6.85
CA GLY A 73 2.82 -28.68 -6.11
C GLY A 73 1.61 -27.87 -5.61
N LEU A 74 1.82 -26.58 -5.36
CA LEU A 74 0.75 -25.59 -5.17
C LEU A 74 0.65 -24.72 -6.44
N ALA A 75 -0.57 -24.30 -6.78
CA ALA A 75 -0.87 -23.55 -7.98
C ALA A 75 -1.73 -22.33 -7.64
N ASP A 76 -1.45 -21.22 -8.31
CA ASP A 76 -2.22 -19.98 -8.32
C ASP A 76 -2.42 -19.53 -9.77
N ASP A 77 -3.46 -18.75 -10.03
CA ASP A 77 -3.65 -18.06 -11.30
C ASP A 77 -2.72 -16.85 -11.40
N HIS A 78 -2.06 -16.68 -12.54
CA HIS A 78 -1.05 -15.64 -12.77
C HIS A 78 -1.49 -14.73 -13.92
N ASP A 79 -2.37 -13.78 -13.63
CA ASP A 79 -2.97 -12.91 -14.64
C ASP A 79 -2.18 -11.59 -14.82
N VAL A 80 -1.88 -11.25 -16.08
CA VAL A 80 -1.28 -9.96 -16.46
C VAL A 80 -2.32 -9.15 -17.23
N LEU A 81 -2.82 -8.08 -16.61
CA LEU A 81 -3.84 -7.22 -17.24
C LEU A 81 -3.25 -6.29 -18.31
N SER A 82 -2.02 -5.80 -18.11
CA SER A 82 -1.37 -4.88 -19.05
C SER A 82 0.14 -4.87 -18.86
N PHE A 83 0.88 -4.77 -19.97
CA PHE A 83 2.33 -4.54 -19.98
C PHE A 83 2.64 -3.25 -20.76
N LEU A 84 3.00 -2.18 -20.05
CA LEU A 84 3.22 -0.86 -20.64
C LEU A 84 4.70 -0.48 -20.56
N THR A 85 5.29 -0.09 -21.70
CA THR A 85 6.70 0.31 -21.79
C THR A 85 6.82 1.77 -22.18
N PHE A 86 7.83 2.44 -21.62
CA PHE A 86 8.09 3.86 -21.86
C PHE A 86 9.59 4.06 -22.04
N GLN A 87 9.95 4.88 -23.02
CA GLN A 87 11.32 5.34 -23.19
C GLN A 87 11.55 6.57 -22.31
N LEU A 88 12.66 6.57 -21.57
CA LEU A 88 13.05 7.70 -20.72
C LEU A 88 14.18 8.48 -21.39
N THR A 89 14.00 9.79 -21.50
CA THR A 89 15.01 10.72 -22.03
C THR A 89 15.39 11.70 -20.93
N GLU A 90 16.69 11.99 -20.79
CA GLU A 90 17.15 12.97 -19.80
C GLU A 90 16.64 14.37 -20.15
N PRO A 91 16.23 15.17 -19.14
CA PRO A 91 15.81 16.55 -19.37
C PRO A 91 16.89 17.36 -20.10
N GLY A 92 16.52 17.99 -21.23
CA GLY A 92 17.44 18.79 -22.05
C GLY A 92 18.14 18.03 -23.18
N LYS A 93 17.95 16.72 -23.30
CA LYS A 93 18.31 15.96 -24.51
C LYS A 93 17.12 15.91 -25.46
N GLU A 94 17.38 15.99 -26.76
CA GLU A 94 16.36 15.75 -27.78
C GLU A 94 15.80 14.33 -27.60
N VAL A 95 14.47 14.22 -27.58
CA VAL A 95 13.80 12.93 -27.66
C VAL A 95 14.20 12.34 -29.00
N PRO A 96 14.85 11.16 -29.03
CA PRO A 96 15.12 10.48 -30.30
C PRO A 96 13.82 10.40 -31.08
N THR A 97 13.86 10.71 -32.37
CA THR A 97 12.73 10.37 -33.24
C THR A 97 12.39 8.91 -32.98
N PRO A 98 11.09 8.53 -32.90
CA PRO A 98 10.72 7.14 -32.72
C PRO A 98 11.30 6.32 -33.87
N ASP A 99 12.51 5.80 -33.66
CA ASP A 99 13.25 5.07 -34.65
C ASP A 99 12.55 3.73 -34.77
N THR A 100 11.91 3.54 -35.92
CA THR A 100 11.20 2.33 -36.33
C THR A 100 9.94 2.05 -35.51
N GLU A 101 8.79 2.48 -36.03
CA GLU A 101 7.63 1.59 -36.02
C GLU A 101 8.13 0.19 -36.38
N ILE A 102 7.77 -0.83 -35.57
CA ILE A 102 8.08 -2.23 -35.84
C ILE A 102 7.84 -2.46 -37.35
N PRO A 103 8.86 -2.87 -38.13
CA PRO A 103 8.68 -3.09 -39.56
C PRO A 103 7.39 -3.90 -39.78
N GLN A 104 6.55 -3.48 -40.73
CA GLN A 104 5.21 -4.07 -40.92
C GLN A 104 5.24 -5.61 -40.93
N LYS A 105 6.29 -6.17 -41.52
CA LYS A 105 6.59 -7.61 -41.57
C LYS A 105 6.77 -8.26 -40.20
N ASP A 106 7.46 -7.60 -39.27
CA ASP A 106 7.64 -8.12 -37.91
C ASP A 106 6.35 -8.03 -37.11
N LYS A 107 5.55 -6.98 -37.35
CA LYS A 107 4.20 -6.86 -36.76
C LYS A 107 3.28 -7.99 -37.22
N GLU A 108 3.28 -8.30 -38.52
CA GLU A 108 2.54 -9.43 -39.10
C GLU A 108 3.00 -10.77 -38.49
N LYS A 109 4.32 -10.97 -38.39
CA LYS A 109 4.89 -12.17 -37.74
C LYS A 109 4.44 -12.32 -36.29
N TYR A 110 4.48 -11.25 -35.49
CA TYR A 110 4.02 -11.30 -34.09
C TYR A 110 2.51 -11.57 -33.98
N GLN A 111 1.72 -11.05 -34.93
CA GLN A 111 0.28 -11.32 -35.02
C GLN A 111 0.02 -12.80 -35.31
N GLU A 112 0.74 -13.39 -36.26
CA GLU A 112 0.67 -14.82 -36.60
C GLU A 112 1.08 -15.71 -35.42
N GLU A 113 2.18 -15.36 -34.72
CA GLU A 113 2.63 -16.08 -33.52
C GLU A 113 1.56 -16.03 -32.42
N PHE A 114 0.94 -14.87 -32.19
CA PHE A 114 -0.13 -14.71 -31.21
C PHE A 114 -1.36 -15.56 -31.55
N GLU A 115 -1.79 -15.55 -32.82
CA GLU A 115 -2.91 -16.37 -33.28
C GLU A 115 -2.61 -17.87 -33.14
N HIS A 116 -1.39 -18.30 -33.46
CA HIS A 116 -0.95 -19.67 -33.28
C HIS A 116 -0.99 -20.08 -31.80
N PHE A 117 -0.45 -19.25 -30.89
CA PHE A 117 -0.51 -19.51 -29.45
C PHE A 117 -1.96 -19.59 -28.94
N GLN A 118 -2.84 -18.71 -29.41
CA GLN A 118 -4.25 -18.73 -29.03
C GLN A 118 -4.93 -20.03 -29.46
N GLN A 119 -4.72 -20.46 -30.70
CA GLN A 119 -5.24 -21.73 -31.20
C GLN A 119 -4.70 -22.93 -30.41
N GLU A 120 -3.42 -22.92 -30.05
CA GLU A 120 -2.81 -23.99 -29.27
C GLU A 120 -3.37 -24.05 -27.84
N LEU A 121 -3.63 -22.89 -27.21
CA LEU A 121 -4.29 -22.79 -25.91
C LEU A 121 -5.73 -23.32 -25.97
N ASP A 122 -6.50 -22.94 -26.98
CA ASP A 122 -7.88 -23.38 -27.12
C ASP A 122 -7.95 -24.89 -27.40
N LYS A 123 -7.03 -25.42 -28.21
CA LYS A 123 -6.89 -26.87 -28.42
C LYS A 123 -6.57 -27.60 -27.12
N LYS A 124 -5.63 -27.11 -26.31
CA LYS A 124 -5.30 -27.70 -24.99
C LYS A 124 -6.48 -27.61 -24.03
N LYS A 125 -7.27 -26.53 -24.05
CA LYS A 125 -8.52 -26.43 -23.27
C LYS A 125 -9.54 -27.47 -23.71
N GLU A 126 -9.70 -27.70 -25.01
CA GLU A 126 -10.61 -28.74 -25.53
C GLU A 126 -10.13 -30.15 -25.18
N GLU A 127 -8.83 -30.43 -25.32
CA GLU A 127 -8.21 -31.71 -24.93
C GLU A 127 -8.43 -31.96 -23.43
N PHE A 128 -8.16 -30.97 -22.59
CA PHE A 128 -8.43 -31.02 -21.16
C PHE A 128 -9.91 -31.31 -20.86
N GLN A 129 -10.84 -30.66 -21.56
CA GLN A 129 -12.28 -30.93 -21.39
C GLN A 129 -12.71 -32.33 -21.85
N LYS A 130 -12.07 -32.88 -22.90
CA LYS A 130 -12.33 -34.24 -23.38
C LYS A 130 -11.78 -35.31 -22.45
N GLU A 131 -10.60 -35.07 -21.86
CA GLU A 131 -9.96 -35.96 -20.89
C GLU A 131 -10.63 -35.88 -19.51
N HIS A 132 -11.31 -34.78 -19.23
CA HIS A 132 -12.04 -34.55 -17.98
C HIS A 132 -13.54 -34.27 -18.23
N PRO A 133 -14.31 -35.25 -18.74
CA PRO A 133 -15.73 -35.10 -19.04
C PRO A 133 -16.58 -34.80 -17.79
N ASP A 134 -16.07 -35.14 -16.60
CA ASP A 134 -16.64 -34.83 -15.28
C ASP A 134 -16.76 -33.31 -15.01
N VAL A 135 -16.00 -32.51 -15.75
CA VAL A 135 -15.85 -31.05 -15.58
C VAL A 135 -16.60 -30.30 -16.69
N GLN A 136 -17.18 -31.03 -17.65
CA GLN A 136 -17.83 -30.48 -18.83
C GLN A 136 -19.24 -29.97 -18.50
N GLY A 137 -19.42 -28.65 -18.55
CA GLY A 137 -20.70 -27.98 -18.35
C GLY A 137 -20.94 -27.37 -16.97
N GLN A 138 -19.98 -27.44 -16.04
CA GLN A 138 -20.10 -26.82 -14.71
C GLN A 138 -18.80 -26.17 -14.26
N PRO A 139 -18.57 -24.87 -14.58
CA PRO A 139 -17.53 -24.08 -13.92
C PRO A 139 -17.68 -24.07 -12.38
N GLY A 140 -18.89 -24.37 -11.88
CA GLY A 140 -19.23 -24.43 -10.45
C GLY A 140 -19.17 -25.80 -9.77
N LYS A 141 -18.86 -26.93 -10.43
CA LYS A 141 -18.86 -28.25 -9.77
C LYS A 141 -17.51 -28.79 -9.29
N LEU A 142 -16.40 -28.17 -9.67
CA LEU A 142 -15.17 -28.34 -8.87
C LEU A 142 -15.38 -27.78 -7.45
N ILE A 143 -16.20 -26.72 -7.34
CA ILE A 143 -16.69 -26.19 -6.07
C ILE A 143 -17.73 -27.16 -5.47
N GLU A 144 -18.67 -27.73 -6.24
CA GLU A 144 -19.75 -28.62 -5.74
C GLU A 144 -19.29 -29.96 -5.12
N LYS A 145 -18.19 -30.57 -5.56
CA LYS A 145 -17.63 -31.75 -4.87
C LYS A 145 -16.96 -31.42 -3.52
N PHE A 146 -16.53 -30.17 -3.32
CA PHE A 146 -16.22 -29.62 -1.99
C PHE A 146 -17.47 -29.07 -1.27
N SER A 147 -18.53 -28.76 -2.03
CA SER A 147 -19.82 -28.22 -1.59
C SER A 147 -20.90 -29.29 -1.38
N VAL A 148 -20.54 -30.47 -0.85
CA VAL A 148 -21.53 -31.31 -0.14
C VAL A 148 -22.11 -30.54 1.07
N VAL A 149 -21.48 -29.44 1.48
CA VAL A 149 -21.97 -28.51 2.52
C VAL A 149 -22.92 -27.42 1.98
N LYS A 150 -22.98 -27.15 0.66
CA LYS A 150 -23.64 -25.95 0.10
C LYS A 150 -24.93 -26.25 -0.66
N LYS A 151 -25.73 -27.23 -0.19
CA LYS A 151 -27.01 -27.63 -0.82
C LYS A 151 -28.24 -26.90 -0.26
N ASN A 152 -28.09 -25.78 0.43
CA ASN A 152 -29.22 -24.92 0.84
C ASN A 152 -29.04 -23.53 0.23
N LEU A 153 -29.40 -23.43 -1.05
CA LEU A 153 -29.37 -22.19 -1.83
C LEU A 153 -30.67 -21.39 -1.58
N SER A 154 -30.69 -20.63 -0.48
CA SER A 154 -31.61 -19.50 -0.28
C SER A 154 -30.97 -18.33 0.49
N ASP A 155 -29.64 -18.29 0.60
CA ASP A 155 -28.91 -17.30 1.43
C ASP A 155 -28.02 -16.33 0.63
N ASP A 156 -28.12 -16.29 -0.71
CA ASP A 156 -27.34 -15.35 -1.55
C ASP A 156 -27.83 -13.89 -1.51
N LEU A 157 -28.59 -13.51 -0.47
CA LEU A 157 -28.96 -12.11 -0.17
C LEU A 157 -28.25 -11.56 1.08
N PHE A 158 -27.55 -12.40 1.86
CA PHE A 158 -26.85 -11.96 3.06
C PHE A 158 -25.38 -12.37 3.01
N GLU A 159 -24.51 -11.36 2.99
CA GLU A 159 -23.08 -11.50 3.30
C GLU A 159 -22.95 -12.24 4.64
N THR A 160 -22.15 -13.31 4.68
CA THR A 160 -21.96 -14.05 5.93
C THR A 160 -21.32 -13.14 6.98
N VAL A 161 -21.60 -13.37 8.26
CA VAL A 161 -21.01 -12.56 9.35
C VAL A 161 -19.48 -12.58 9.26
N SER A 162 -18.90 -13.73 8.90
CA SER A 162 -17.46 -13.89 8.71
C SER A 162 -16.91 -13.12 7.52
N ASP A 163 -17.61 -13.09 6.37
CA ASP A 163 -17.18 -12.31 5.20
C ASP A 163 -17.24 -10.81 5.49
N ARG A 164 -18.30 -10.36 6.18
CA ARG A 164 -18.45 -8.97 6.60
C ARG A 164 -17.37 -8.56 7.60
N GLU A 165 -17.06 -9.41 8.57
CA GLU A 165 -15.97 -9.18 9.53
C GLU A 165 -14.62 -9.12 8.82
N LEU A 166 -14.34 -10.05 7.90
CA LEU A 166 -13.10 -10.06 7.13
C LEU A 166 -12.96 -8.77 6.31
N ARG A 167 -14.02 -8.35 5.63
CA ARG A 167 -14.07 -7.09 4.87
C ARG A 167 -13.86 -5.88 5.77
N GLN A 168 -14.52 -5.81 6.93
CA GLN A 168 -14.34 -4.73 7.90
C GLN A 168 -12.91 -4.69 8.44
N ILE A 169 -12.27 -5.84 8.65
CA ILE A 169 -10.86 -5.94 9.02
C ILE A 169 -9.98 -5.40 7.90
N PHE A 170 -10.20 -5.80 6.65
CA PHE A 170 -9.43 -5.30 5.50
C PHE A 170 -9.63 -3.80 5.29
N GLU A 171 -10.86 -3.29 5.37
CA GLU A 171 -11.16 -1.86 5.28
C GLU A 171 -10.50 -1.08 6.43
N GLY A 172 -10.55 -1.62 7.66
CA GLY A 172 -9.89 -1.06 8.83
C GLY A 172 -8.37 -1.04 8.71
N GLN A 173 -7.77 -2.15 8.28
CA GLN A 173 -6.33 -2.26 8.05
C GLN A 173 -5.85 -1.35 6.92
N ASN A 174 -6.61 -1.25 5.82
CA ASN A 174 -6.30 -0.33 4.73
C ASN A 174 -6.33 1.13 5.20
N ARG A 175 -7.33 1.50 6.02
CA ARG A 175 -7.39 2.82 6.62
C ARG A 175 -6.18 3.11 7.52
N ILE A 176 -5.79 2.15 8.36
CA ILE A 176 -4.60 2.27 9.21
C ILE A 176 -3.33 2.41 8.35
N HIS A 177 -3.19 1.60 7.29
CA HIS A 177 -2.07 1.67 6.35
C HIS A 177 -1.96 3.05 5.71
N LEU A 178 -3.08 3.60 5.23
CA LEU A 178 -3.13 4.93 4.61
C LEU A 178 -2.74 6.04 5.58
N GLU A 179 -3.24 6.01 6.82
CA GLU A 179 -2.91 7.00 7.85
C GLU A 179 -1.42 6.92 8.26
N ILE A 180 -0.86 5.72 8.40
CA ILE A 180 0.57 5.52 8.70
C ILE A 180 1.43 6.02 7.53
N LYS A 181 1.01 5.77 6.29
CA LYS A 181 1.69 6.25 5.08
C LYS A 181 1.68 7.77 4.99
N GLN A 182 0.56 8.40 5.33
CA GLN A 182 0.45 9.85 5.43
C GLN A 182 1.35 10.41 6.53
N LEU A 183 1.37 9.78 7.71
CA LEU A 183 2.25 10.16 8.81
C LEU A 183 3.72 10.08 8.40
N ASN A 184 4.12 9.02 7.70
CA ASN A 184 5.48 8.86 7.19
C ASN A 184 5.87 9.99 6.22
N ARG A 185 4.98 10.33 5.26
CA ARG A 185 5.18 11.47 4.36
C ARG A 185 5.30 12.80 5.12
N GLN A 186 4.50 13.01 6.17
CA GLN A 186 4.58 14.21 7.00
C GLN A 186 5.88 14.29 7.80
N LEU A 187 6.36 13.17 8.35
CA LEU A 187 7.64 13.10 9.04
C LEU A 187 8.81 13.40 8.11
N ASP A 188 8.80 12.87 6.88
CA ASP A 188 9.83 13.19 5.88
C ASP A 188 9.84 14.69 5.52
N MET A 189 8.68 15.34 5.39
CA MET A 189 8.59 16.80 5.17
C MET A 189 9.14 17.59 6.37
N ILE A 190 8.82 17.18 7.60
CA ILE A 190 9.33 17.83 8.81
C ILE A 190 10.85 17.67 8.93
N LEU A 191 11.39 16.49 8.62
CA LEU A 191 12.83 16.24 8.60
C LEU A 191 13.56 17.14 7.61
N ASP A 192 13.02 17.28 6.40
CA ASP A 192 13.61 18.13 5.36
C ASP A 192 13.62 19.60 5.78
N GLU A 193 12.49 20.08 6.34
CA GLU A 193 12.37 21.44 6.85
C GLU A 193 13.36 21.71 8.01
N GLN A 194 13.46 20.79 8.99
CA GLN A 194 14.43 20.92 10.09
C GLN A 194 15.88 20.92 9.60
N ARG A 195 16.23 20.10 8.60
CA ARG A 195 17.58 20.13 7.99
C ARG A 195 17.86 21.45 7.30
N ARG A 196 16.88 22.04 6.60
CA ARG A 196 17.01 23.36 5.99
C ARG A 196 17.18 24.46 7.03
N TYR A 197 16.41 24.41 8.13
CA TYR A 197 16.58 25.35 9.25
C TYR A 197 17.99 25.29 9.84
N VAL A 198 18.50 24.09 10.14
CA VAL A 198 19.86 23.93 10.67
C VAL A 198 20.92 24.45 9.68
N SER A 199 20.75 24.15 8.39
CA SER A 199 21.68 24.60 7.35
C SER A 199 21.68 26.14 7.20
N ALA A 200 20.49 26.76 7.14
CA ALA A 200 20.35 28.21 7.02
C ALA A 200 20.89 28.96 8.24
N VAL A 201 20.63 28.43 9.44
CA VAL A 201 21.18 28.98 10.70
C VAL A 201 22.70 28.87 10.69
N THR A 202 23.25 27.72 10.30
CA THR A 202 24.71 27.52 10.21
C THR A 202 25.36 28.45 9.18
N GLU A 203 24.74 28.65 8.02
CA GLU A 203 25.24 29.50 6.93
C GLU A 203 25.24 31.00 7.31
N GLU A 204 24.16 31.50 7.91
CA GLU A 204 24.04 32.89 8.37
C GLU A 204 25.12 33.22 9.42
N PHE A 205 25.49 32.26 10.26
CA PHE A 205 26.59 32.41 11.23
C PHE A 205 27.98 32.33 10.59
N THR A 206 28.17 31.47 9.60
CA THR A 206 29.43 31.41 8.84
C THR A 206 29.70 32.74 8.14
N ARG A 207 28.64 33.43 7.67
CA ARG A 207 28.70 34.79 7.14
C ARG A 207 29.01 35.86 8.19
N ARG A 208 28.40 35.79 9.38
CA ARG A 208 28.67 36.75 10.48
C ARG A 208 30.05 36.58 11.13
N GLY A 209 30.63 35.39 11.09
CA GLY A 209 31.99 35.13 11.58
C GLY A 209 33.12 35.69 10.69
N ALA A 210 32.81 36.12 9.46
CA ALA A 210 33.79 36.49 8.45
C ALA A 210 33.95 38.00 8.20
N GLY A 211 33.32 38.90 8.97
CA GLY A 211 33.62 40.33 8.80
C GLY A 211 32.84 41.32 9.66
N VAL A 212 33.62 42.23 10.27
CA VAL A 212 33.27 43.56 10.83
C VAL A 212 32.74 43.60 12.28
N PRO A 213 33.37 44.40 13.17
CA PRO A 213 32.84 44.71 14.50
C PRO A 213 32.00 45.98 14.45
N ASP A 214 30.67 45.88 14.63
CA ASP A 214 29.95 46.95 15.35
C ASP A 214 28.61 46.46 15.94
N GLN A 215 28.24 47.17 17.00
CA GLN A 215 27.12 46.99 17.91
C GLN A 215 25.75 46.85 17.25
N GLN A 216 25.06 45.74 17.53
CA GLN A 216 23.73 45.73 18.19
C GLN A 216 23.22 44.29 18.30
N GLY A 217 22.97 43.84 19.55
CA GLY A 217 22.35 42.55 19.86
C GLY A 217 23.33 41.38 20.01
N GLN A 218 24.07 41.33 21.13
CA GLN A 218 24.82 40.13 21.51
C GLN A 218 23.83 39.03 21.93
N ILE A 219 23.44 38.18 20.98
CA ILE A 219 23.01 36.82 21.31
C ILE A 219 24.28 36.09 21.75
N SER A 220 24.28 35.51 22.95
CA SER A 220 25.48 34.84 23.48
C SER A 220 25.81 33.61 22.63
N GLN A 221 27.09 33.37 22.31
CA GLN A 221 27.52 32.13 21.64
C GLN A 221 26.99 30.87 22.35
N GLN A 222 26.79 30.95 23.66
CA GLN A 222 26.21 29.86 24.46
C GLN A 222 24.72 29.61 24.18
N GLU A 223 23.93 30.64 23.89
CA GLU A 223 22.51 30.51 23.51
C GLU A 223 22.38 29.88 22.12
N ILE A 224 23.34 30.16 21.24
CA ILE A 224 23.43 29.62 19.88
C ILE A 224 23.83 28.14 19.92
N ASP A 225 24.86 27.78 20.70
CA ASP A 225 25.26 26.39 20.92
C ASP A 225 24.12 25.58 21.55
N GLN A 226 23.33 26.19 22.43
CA GLN A 226 22.12 25.56 22.98
C GLN A 226 21.04 25.38 21.92
N LEU A 227 20.82 26.35 21.03
CA LEU A 227 19.84 26.24 19.95
C LEU A 227 20.21 25.16 18.94
N VAL A 228 21.47 25.12 18.48
CA VAL A 228 21.95 24.09 17.54
C VAL A 228 21.87 22.70 18.16
N LYS A 229 22.31 22.53 19.41
CA LYS A 229 22.19 21.25 20.13
C LYS A 229 20.73 20.82 20.32
N THR A 230 19.84 21.77 20.57
CA THR A 230 18.40 21.48 20.66
C THR A 230 17.86 20.99 19.32
N GLN A 231 18.31 21.58 18.21
CA GLN A 231 17.87 21.22 16.88
C GLN A 231 18.45 19.90 16.37
N GLU A 232 19.72 19.60 16.69
CA GLU A 232 20.32 18.28 16.45
C GLU A 232 19.57 17.17 17.21
N GLU A 233 19.17 17.45 18.45
CA GLU A 233 18.37 16.51 19.25
C GLU A 233 16.96 16.31 18.68
N VAL A 234 16.31 17.38 18.17
CA VAL A 234 15.02 17.26 17.46
C VAL A 234 15.17 16.40 16.21
N ILE A 235 16.23 16.61 15.41
CA ILE A 235 16.49 15.78 14.22
C ILE A 235 16.72 14.31 14.61
N ARG A 236 17.42 14.05 15.71
CA ARG A 236 17.62 12.69 16.24
C ARG A 236 16.30 12.02 16.58
N GLN A 237 15.43 12.70 17.33
CA GLN A 237 14.12 12.19 17.73
C GLN A 237 13.18 11.98 16.55
N VAL A 238 13.17 12.89 15.57
CA VAL A 238 12.34 12.74 14.37
C VAL A 238 12.84 11.58 13.48
N ASN A 239 14.16 11.36 13.40
CA ASN A 239 14.70 10.17 12.72
C ASN A 239 14.31 8.87 13.44
N GLU A 240 14.30 8.85 14.77
CA GLU A 240 13.83 7.70 15.55
C GLU A 240 12.34 7.42 15.29
N MET A 241 11.49 8.46 15.29
CA MET A 241 10.08 8.34 14.91
C MET A 241 9.90 7.82 13.48
N ARG A 242 10.66 8.34 12.52
CA ARG A 242 10.63 7.86 11.12
C ARG A 242 10.96 6.38 11.03
N ASN A 243 12.02 5.95 11.71
CA ASN A 243 12.41 4.54 11.73
C ASN A 243 11.34 3.67 12.38
N SER A 244 10.75 4.11 13.50
CA SER A 244 9.64 3.41 14.14
C SER A 244 8.41 3.31 13.25
N VAL A 245 8.02 4.39 12.57
CA VAL A 245 6.87 4.43 11.65
C VAL A 245 7.12 3.56 10.42
N SER A 246 8.35 3.57 9.89
CA SER A 246 8.77 2.70 8.79
C SER A 246 8.68 1.21 9.18
N GLU A 247 9.06 0.86 10.41
CA GLU A 247 8.93 -0.52 10.90
C GLU A 247 7.46 -0.90 11.11
N THR A 248 6.64 -0.01 11.67
CA THR A 248 5.19 -0.23 11.80
C THR A 248 4.54 -0.42 10.43
N LEU A 249 4.92 0.36 9.42
CA LEU A 249 4.45 0.20 8.03
C LEU A 249 4.83 -1.17 7.46
N ARG A 250 6.04 -1.66 7.78
CA ARG A 250 6.52 -2.99 7.40
C ARG A 250 5.69 -4.08 8.05
N LEU A 251 5.41 -3.96 9.35
CA LEU A 251 4.62 -4.93 10.12
C LEU A 251 3.15 -4.96 9.68
N VAL A 252 2.53 -3.81 9.44
CA VAL A 252 1.15 -3.73 8.92
C VAL A 252 1.06 -4.33 7.51
N SER A 253 2.11 -4.18 6.69
CA SER A 253 2.20 -4.84 5.39
C SER A 253 2.34 -6.37 5.50
N ILE A 254 2.92 -6.88 6.59
CA ILE A 254 3.13 -8.32 6.85
C ILE A 254 1.89 -8.95 7.51
N ALA A 255 1.18 -8.23 8.37
CA ALA A 255 0.07 -8.74 9.20
C ALA A 255 -1.22 -9.14 8.43
N GLN A 256 -1.23 -9.10 7.10
CA GLN A 256 -2.38 -9.48 6.28
C GLN A 256 -2.38 -10.94 5.79
N HIS A 257 -1.68 -11.85 6.48
CA HIS A 257 -1.62 -13.27 6.12
C HIS A 257 -2.70 -14.10 6.85
N PRO A 258 -3.76 -14.59 6.17
CA PRO A 258 -4.49 -15.78 6.59
C PRO A 258 -4.15 -16.94 5.64
N GLY A 259 -2.90 -17.41 5.67
CA GLY A 259 -2.43 -18.52 4.82
C GLY A 259 -2.48 -19.90 5.48
N SER A 260 -2.80 -20.00 6.77
CA SER A 260 -2.91 -21.29 7.46
C SER A 260 -4.01 -21.26 8.52
N ALA A 261 -4.68 -22.40 8.72
CA ALA A 261 -5.81 -22.59 9.63
C ALA A 261 -5.50 -22.35 11.13
N ALA A 262 -4.33 -21.79 11.46
CA ALA A 262 -3.93 -21.36 12.80
C ALA A 262 -4.12 -19.84 13.06
N GLY A 263 -4.45 -19.05 12.03
CA GLY A 263 -4.29 -17.58 12.04
C GLY A 263 -5.28 -16.73 12.86
N VAL A 264 -6.30 -17.31 13.50
CA VAL A 264 -7.28 -16.53 14.29
C VAL A 264 -6.73 -16.10 15.65
N TYR A 265 -5.85 -16.90 16.27
CA TYR A 265 -5.19 -16.53 17.52
C TYR A 265 -4.00 -15.58 17.29
N GLU A 266 -3.38 -15.65 16.11
CA GLU A 266 -2.20 -14.86 15.73
C GLU A 266 -2.56 -13.40 15.36
N THR A 267 -3.73 -13.16 14.74
CA THR A 267 -4.22 -11.81 14.42
C THR A 267 -4.48 -10.94 15.66
N THR A 268 -4.95 -11.54 16.77
CA THR A 268 -5.22 -10.80 18.02
C THR A 268 -3.92 -10.36 18.69
N GLN A 269 -2.87 -11.16 18.58
CA GLN A 269 -1.55 -10.86 19.13
C GLN A 269 -0.87 -9.73 18.33
N HIS A 270 -1.00 -9.75 17.00
CA HIS A 270 -0.49 -8.68 16.13
C HIS A 270 -1.20 -7.33 16.31
N PHE A 271 -2.51 -7.32 16.58
CA PHE A 271 -3.20 -6.08 16.93
C PHE A 271 -2.71 -5.49 18.25
N ASN A 272 -2.34 -6.34 19.22
CA ASN A 272 -1.75 -5.87 20.47
C ASN A 272 -0.35 -5.29 20.25
N ASP A 273 0.48 -5.92 19.41
CA ASP A 273 1.80 -5.38 19.05
C ASP A 273 1.70 -4.04 18.32
N ILE A 274 0.82 -3.93 17.31
CA ILE A 274 0.57 -2.67 16.59
C ILE A 274 0.08 -1.60 17.57
N LYS A 275 -0.85 -1.95 18.47
CA LYS A 275 -1.36 -1.03 19.49
C LYS A 275 -0.24 -0.57 20.43
N GLU A 276 0.65 -1.46 20.84
CA GLU A 276 1.78 -1.14 21.71
C GLU A 276 2.79 -0.21 21.01
N HIS A 277 3.14 -0.50 19.77
CA HIS A 277 3.99 0.39 18.96
C HIS A 277 3.33 1.75 18.71
N LEU A 278 2.02 1.79 18.48
CA LEU A 278 1.28 3.05 18.33
C LEU A 278 1.25 3.85 19.65
N HIS A 279 1.21 3.17 20.80
CA HIS A 279 1.32 3.82 22.10
C HIS A 279 2.70 4.42 22.33
N VAL A 280 3.77 3.77 21.88
CA VAL A 280 5.13 4.34 21.91
C VAL A 280 5.19 5.59 21.04
N VAL A 281 4.71 5.53 19.80
CA VAL A 281 4.66 6.68 18.89
C VAL A 281 3.84 7.84 19.47
N LYS A 282 2.66 7.54 20.04
CA LYS A 282 1.82 8.54 20.71
C LYS A 282 2.56 9.22 21.85
N ARG A 283 3.23 8.43 22.70
CA ARG A 283 3.98 8.94 23.85
C ARG A 283 5.14 9.82 23.40
N ASP A 284 5.86 9.42 22.35
CA ASP A 284 6.99 10.19 21.82
C ASP A 284 6.52 11.52 21.20
N ILE A 285 5.37 11.53 20.52
CA ILE A 285 4.70 12.75 20.06
C ILE A 285 4.29 13.64 21.25
N GLU A 286 3.71 13.07 22.31
CA GLU A 286 3.32 13.82 23.51
C GLU A 286 4.53 14.46 24.21
N HIS A 287 5.68 13.77 24.25
CA HIS A 287 6.94 14.31 24.77
C HIS A 287 7.47 15.46 23.90
N LEU A 288 7.36 15.35 22.58
CA LEU A 288 7.77 16.40 21.64
C LEU A 288 6.91 17.66 21.80
N VAL A 289 5.59 17.48 21.92
CA VAL A 289 4.61 18.56 22.10
C VAL A 289 4.82 19.26 23.45
N GLN A 290 5.11 18.52 24.53
CA GLN A 290 5.36 19.11 25.85
C GLN A 290 6.68 19.89 25.92
N ARG A 291 7.70 19.49 25.15
CA ARG A 291 9.02 20.15 25.18
C ARG A 291 9.08 21.43 24.35
N ASN A 292 8.25 21.55 23.31
CA ASN A 292 8.21 22.71 22.41
C ASN A 292 7.18 23.79 22.78
N MET A 293 6.51 23.69 23.94
CA MET A 293 5.44 24.62 24.30
C MET A 293 5.73 25.40 25.59
N PRO A 294 5.77 26.75 25.57
CA PRO A 294 5.72 27.53 26.80
C PRO A 294 4.36 27.28 27.48
N SER A 295 4.42 26.96 28.76
CA SER A 295 3.30 26.55 29.59
C SER A 295 2.27 27.67 29.77
N ASN A 296 1.33 27.85 28.84
CA ASN A 296 -0.02 28.35 29.19
C ASN A 296 -1.17 28.17 28.19
N GLU A 297 -1.00 27.56 27.01
CA GLU A 297 -2.13 27.38 26.09
C GLU A 297 -2.20 25.95 25.57
N LYS A 298 -3.01 25.10 26.21
CA LYS A 298 -3.43 23.84 25.58
C LYS A 298 -4.33 24.18 24.39
N PRO A 299 -4.00 23.80 23.14
CA PRO A 299 -4.94 23.92 22.06
C PRO A 299 -6.02 22.86 22.31
N LYS A 300 -7.20 23.29 22.76
CA LYS A 300 -8.38 22.42 22.75
C LYS A 300 -8.65 22.07 21.29
N CYS A 301 -8.52 20.80 20.93
CA CYS A 301 -9.11 20.30 19.69
C CYS A 301 -10.57 20.75 19.65
N PRO A 302 -11.08 21.25 18.51
CA PRO A 302 -12.49 21.59 18.39
C PRO A 302 -13.30 20.35 18.73
N GLU A 303 -14.24 20.48 19.68
CA GLU A 303 -15.16 19.38 19.99
C GLU A 303 -15.86 18.96 18.70
N LEU A 304 -15.75 17.68 18.36
CA LEU A 304 -16.44 17.13 17.19
C LEU A 304 -17.93 17.46 17.33
N PRO A 305 -18.56 18.05 16.29
CA PRO A 305 -20.00 18.25 16.31
C PRO A 305 -20.67 16.90 16.49
N SER A 306 -21.67 16.84 17.36
CA SER A 306 -22.44 15.61 17.59
C SER A 306 -22.97 15.10 16.25
N PHE A 307 -22.67 13.85 15.94
CA PHE A 307 -23.17 13.20 14.74
C PHE A 307 -24.70 13.32 14.72
N PRO A 308 -25.31 13.82 13.63
CA PRO A 308 -26.76 13.86 13.55
C PRO A 308 -27.26 12.41 13.56
N SER A 309 -28.02 12.04 14.58
CA SER A 309 -28.66 10.73 14.66
C SER A 309 -29.51 10.52 13.41
N CYS A 310 -29.06 9.65 12.50
CA CYS A 310 -29.71 9.42 11.20
C CYS A 310 -31.13 8.83 11.32
N LEU A 311 -31.53 8.43 12.54
CA LEU A 311 -32.90 8.06 12.88
C LEU A 311 -33.16 8.45 14.34
N SER A 312 -34.14 9.32 14.57
CA SER A 312 -34.59 9.64 15.92
C SER A 312 -35.25 8.41 16.55
N THR A 313 -34.96 8.12 17.82
CA THR A 313 -35.53 7.01 18.58
C THR A 313 -37.05 6.92 18.46
N THR A 314 -37.72 8.06 18.39
CA THR A 314 -39.17 8.16 18.19
C THR A 314 -39.62 7.62 16.82
N HIS A 315 -38.86 7.92 15.77
CA HIS A 315 -39.19 7.47 14.40
C HIS A 315 -38.99 5.96 14.24
N PHE A 316 -37.99 5.39 14.92
CA PHE A 316 -37.76 3.94 14.95
C PHE A 316 -38.97 3.19 15.54
N PHE A 317 -39.47 3.63 16.70
CA PHE A 317 -40.61 2.97 17.34
C PHE A 317 -41.92 3.13 16.55
N ILE A 318 -42.13 4.26 15.87
CA ILE A 318 -43.28 4.45 14.99
C ILE A 318 -43.23 3.47 13.81
N PHE A 319 -42.07 3.33 13.15
CA PHE A 319 -41.92 2.39 12.03
C PHE A 319 -42.17 0.94 12.45
N VAL A 320 -41.62 0.53 13.61
CA VAL A 320 -41.85 -0.81 14.16
C VAL A 320 -43.33 -1.05 14.47
N ALA A 321 -44.03 -0.07 15.05
CA ALA A 321 -45.45 -0.19 15.34
C ALA A 321 -46.29 -0.30 14.06
N VAL A 322 -46.03 0.53 13.05
CA VAL A 322 -46.72 0.47 11.75
C VAL A 322 -46.45 -0.86 11.04
N GLN A 323 -45.19 -1.31 11.00
CA GLN A 323 -44.81 -2.58 10.40
C GLN A 323 -45.50 -3.76 11.10
N THR A 324 -45.61 -3.71 12.44
CA THR A 324 -46.31 -4.75 13.22
C THR A 324 -47.80 -4.77 12.92
N VAL A 325 -48.45 -3.61 12.82
CA VAL A 325 -49.89 -3.51 12.47
C VAL A 325 -50.14 -4.02 11.05
N LEU A 326 -49.28 -3.66 10.08
CA LEU A 326 -49.40 -4.15 8.71
C LEU A 326 -49.19 -5.66 8.62
N PHE A 327 -48.26 -6.21 9.40
CA PHE A 327 -48.01 -7.65 9.44
C PHE A 327 -49.18 -8.42 10.05
N ILE A 328 -49.76 -7.91 11.14
CA ILE A 328 -50.97 -8.48 11.74
C ILE A 328 -52.16 -8.36 10.77
N GLY A 329 -52.32 -7.21 10.12
CA GLY A 329 -53.35 -7.00 9.10
C GLY A 329 -53.22 -7.95 7.91
N TYR A 330 -51.99 -8.20 7.46
CA TYR A 330 -51.69 -9.18 6.40
C TYR A 330 -52.02 -10.61 6.84
N ILE A 331 -51.69 -10.99 8.07
CA ILE A 331 -52.04 -12.31 8.64
C ILE A 331 -53.55 -12.47 8.78
N MET A 332 -54.28 -11.42 9.15
CA MET A 332 -55.75 -11.46 9.27
C MET A 332 -56.47 -11.43 7.92
N TYR A 333 -55.85 -10.87 6.89
CA TYR A 333 -56.38 -10.83 5.53
C TYR A 333 -56.15 -12.14 4.75
N ARG A 334 -55.08 -12.88 5.09
CA ARG A 334 -54.75 -14.18 4.50
C ARG A 334 -55.55 -15.32 5.13
#